data_AF-A0A3M1RA79-F1
#
_entry.id   AF-A0A3M1RA79-F1
#
_cell.length_a   1.000
_cell.length_b   1.000
_cell.length_c   1.000
_cell.angle_alpha   90.00
_cell.angle_beta   90.00
_cell.angle_gamma   90.00
#
_symmetry.space_group_name_H-M   'P 1'
#
loop_
_entity.id
_entity.type
_entity.pdbx_description
1 polymer ?
#
loop_
_entity_poly.entity_id
_entity_poly.type
_entity_poly.pdbx_seq_one_letter_code
_entity_poly.pdbx_strand_id
1 'polypeptide(L)'
;MEFGNIGVFLCSCGKTLNLDLRKIARELGKLEEVAVVERVERLCTEEGLAYIVDDLRRKELDKIVVGACTTKNSLFEGVADEWGLDPLGVEIVNIREECAWVHEDGKAATQKAKVLLKSAVKRQPKLPEIVEVSVKPSILIAGDIRAVELAQGFSDLDDVEIHLLTEDPYFRRAQVESSTHAPAVKGSFYEFHEAAFHTNAKITAVKGDLGDFTVDIERGRYIDVARCVDCGRCIEVCEAKAISKAEDSTTPAYVIDERCTLCGECVKVCPTEAIFLEPEDETLSVGQIISFYPLRPQEGVYVIDEKGWAEASRRAALQAALNMRGYKKERFISSDTERCANRHLMEKKLDIKGCTYCEESCAYYPVRSGFISDLSCRGCGSCASSCPQGTYNLDFQPFEGLLGDVELTAEADLKPRIVMFTCSEGGYSTLRAAGQKGLTYPAAIPIIVPCLGNVSELHILRALDMGAEGVILLGCGAGSCMYGRGFSRGSRSAAMARSVLDFFGLGKESRTDLAMAADLLPRLKPLPYMQL
;
A
#
# COMPACT_ATOMS: atom_id res chain seq x y z
N MET A 1 -12.98 -14.09 -15.49
CA MET A 1 -13.20 -15.43 -16.05
C MET A 1 -13.43 -16.37 -14.88
N GLU A 2 -14.43 -17.24 -14.94
CA GLU A 2 -14.55 -18.34 -13.98
C GLU A 2 -13.95 -19.58 -14.63
N PHE A 3 -12.93 -20.17 -14.00
CA PHE A 3 -12.29 -21.39 -14.50
C PHE A 3 -13.15 -22.59 -14.14
N GLY A 4 -13.51 -23.40 -15.13
CA GLY A 4 -14.37 -24.56 -14.97
C GLY A 4 -13.84 -25.83 -15.65
N ASN A 5 -12.72 -25.74 -16.37
CA ASN A 5 -12.15 -26.84 -17.13
C ASN A 5 -10.67 -27.03 -16.82
N ILE A 6 -10.40 -27.64 -15.66
CA ILE A 6 -9.09 -27.61 -15.01
C ILE A 6 -8.31 -28.90 -15.26
N GLY A 7 -7.05 -28.77 -15.70
CA GLY A 7 -6.10 -29.88 -15.77
C GLY A 7 -5.14 -29.90 -14.58
N VAL A 8 -5.07 -31.01 -13.86
CA VAL A 8 -4.14 -31.18 -12.73
C VAL A 8 -2.97 -32.07 -13.13
N PHE A 9 -1.75 -31.57 -13.02
CA PHE A 9 -0.53 -32.29 -13.38
C PHE A 9 0.34 -32.53 -12.14
N LEU A 10 0.48 -33.79 -11.73
CA LEU A 10 1.20 -34.19 -10.53
C LEU A 10 2.56 -34.80 -10.88
N CYS A 11 3.64 -34.11 -10.52
CA CYS A 11 5.01 -34.57 -10.74
C CYS A 11 5.48 -35.43 -9.57
N SER A 12 6.03 -36.62 -9.83
CA SER A 12 6.69 -37.44 -8.78
C SER A 12 8.17 -37.15 -8.59
N CYS A 13 8.72 -36.21 -9.38
CA CYS A 13 10.12 -35.82 -9.37
C CYS A 13 11.08 -37.03 -9.41
N GLY A 14 10.80 -38.00 -10.28
CA GLY A 14 11.55 -39.25 -10.36
C GLY A 14 11.32 -40.17 -9.16
N LYS A 15 10.09 -40.24 -8.65
CA LYS A 15 9.69 -41.04 -7.46
C LYS A 15 10.43 -40.66 -6.17
N THR A 16 10.87 -39.41 -6.06
CA THR A 16 11.56 -38.89 -4.86
C THR A 16 10.62 -38.32 -3.80
N LEU A 17 9.32 -38.20 -4.12
CA LEU A 17 8.33 -37.65 -3.21
C LEU A 17 7.70 -38.76 -2.37
N ASN A 18 7.72 -38.61 -1.04
CA ASN A 18 7.01 -39.47 -0.10
C ASN A 18 5.50 -39.13 -0.06
N LEU A 19 4.83 -39.24 -1.22
CA LEU A 19 3.41 -38.89 -1.39
C LEU A 19 2.66 -40.00 -2.11
N ASP A 20 1.42 -40.26 -1.67
CA ASP A 20 0.48 -41.10 -2.42
C ASP A 20 -0.22 -40.29 -3.51
N LEU A 21 0.48 -40.09 -4.61
CA LEU A 21 -0.05 -39.37 -5.78
C LEU A 21 -1.27 -40.07 -6.40
N ARG A 22 -1.43 -41.39 -6.22
CA ARG A 22 -2.61 -42.12 -6.72
C ARG A 22 -3.84 -41.72 -5.93
N LYS A 23 -3.73 -41.69 -4.60
CA LYS A 23 -4.81 -41.23 -3.73
C LYS A 23 -5.16 -39.77 -4.02
N ILE A 24 -4.16 -38.89 -4.15
CA ILE A 24 -4.40 -37.47 -4.49
C ILE A 24 -5.14 -37.34 -5.81
N ALA A 25 -4.67 -38.01 -6.87
CA ALA A 25 -5.31 -37.93 -8.18
C ALA A 25 -6.76 -38.42 -8.17
N ARG A 26 -7.04 -39.52 -7.46
CA ARG A 26 -8.40 -40.06 -7.34
C ARG A 26 -9.35 -39.11 -6.62
N GLU A 27 -8.88 -38.38 -5.60
CA GLU A 27 -9.74 -37.42 -4.89
C GLU A 27 -9.96 -36.14 -5.69
N LEU A 28 -8.92 -35.62 -6.36
CA LEU A 28 -9.05 -34.43 -7.20
C LEU A 28 -9.91 -34.68 -8.45
N GLY A 29 -9.85 -35.86 -9.05
CA GLY A 29 -10.68 -36.23 -10.19
C GLY A 29 -12.17 -36.43 -9.88
N LYS A 30 -12.61 -36.28 -8.62
CA LYS A 30 -14.04 -36.25 -8.25
C LYS A 30 -14.62 -34.84 -8.28
N LEU A 31 -13.79 -33.81 -8.42
CA LEU A 31 -14.23 -32.42 -8.47
C LEU A 31 -14.81 -32.14 -9.85
N GLU A 32 -15.96 -31.46 -9.89
CA GLU A 32 -16.71 -31.21 -11.13
C GLU A 32 -15.91 -30.33 -12.11
N GLU A 33 -15.07 -29.44 -11.56
CA GLU A 33 -14.24 -28.50 -12.30
C GLU A 33 -12.99 -29.16 -12.92
N VAL A 34 -12.65 -30.40 -12.54
CA VAL A 34 -11.42 -31.08 -12.94
C VAL A 34 -11.68 -32.01 -14.12
N ALA A 35 -11.17 -31.65 -15.30
CA ALA A 35 -11.30 -32.46 -16.51
C ALA A 35 -10.26 -33.58 -16.62
N VAL A 36 -9.08 -33.38 -16.04
CA VAL A 36 -8.03 -34.40 -16.05
C VAL A 36 -7.12 -34.30 -14.82
N VAL A 37 -6.65 -35.45 -14.35
CA VAL A 37 -5.52 -35.53 -13.43
C VAL A 37 -4.44 -36.46 -13.96
N GLU A 38 -3.33 -35.89 -14.43
CA GLU A 38 -2.18 -36.63 -14.92
C GLU A 38 -1.12 -36.83 -13.83
N ARG A 39 -0.52 -38.02 -13.80
CA ARG A 39 0.57 -38.37 -12.87
C ARG A 39 1.82 -38.64 -13.69
N VAL A 40 2.75 -37.71 -13.66
CA VAL A 40 3.94 -37.73 -14.51
C VAL A 40 5.18 -37.92 -13.65
N GLU A 41 6.08 -38.81 -14.09
CA GLU A 41 7.28 -39.12 -13.30
C GLU A 41 8.26 -37.94 -13.28
N ARG A 42 8.47 -37.31 -14.44
CA ARG A 42 9.28 -36.10 -14.59
C ARG A 42 8.55 -35.11 -15.49
N LEU A 43 7.75 -34.23 -14.89
CA LEU A 43 6.94 -33.28 -15.65
C LEU A 43 7.78 -32.23 -16.41
N CYS A 44 9.00 -31.97 -15.97
CA CYS A 44 9.89 -30.94 -16.55
C CYS A 44 10.74 -31.43 -17.72
N THR A 45 10.56 -32.66 -18.21
CA THR A 45 11.19 -33.15 -19.46
C THR A 45 10.28 -32.85 -20.64
N GLU A 46 10.80 -32.89 -21.86
CA GLU A 46 10.00 -32.71 -23.09
C GLU A 46 8.80 -33.66 -23.14
N GLU A 47 9.02 -34.94 -22.83
CA GLU A 47 7.96 -35.96 -22.72
C GLU A 47 6.92 -35.62 -21.63
N GLY A 48 7.34 -35.00 -20.53
CA GLY A 48 6.46 -34.60 -19.44
C GLY A 48 5.61 -33.39 -19.79
N LEU A 49 6.21 -32.38 -20.43
CA LEU A 49 5.52 -31.19 -20.91
C LEU A 49 4.51 -31.52 -22.00
N ALA A 50 4.77 -32.55 -22.81
CA ALA A 50 3.84 -33.04 -23.82
C ALA A 50 2.46 -33.41 -23.23
N TYR A 51 2.39 -33.92 -21.99
CA TYR A 51 1.10 -34.17 -21.32
C TYR A 51 0.30 -32.89 -21.12
N ILE A 52 0.96 -31.80 -20.68
CA ILE A 52 0.31 -30.50 -20.49
C ILE A 52 -0.20 -30.00 -21.84
N VAL A 53 0.66 -29.99 -22.85
CA VAL A 53 0.34 -29.50 -24.20
C VAL A 53 -0.80 -30.30 -24.86
N ASP A 54 -0.75 -31.62 -24.78
CA ASP A 54 -1.76 -32.49 -25.38
C ASP A 54 -3.13 -32.28 -24.72
N ASP A 55 -3.18 -32.15 -23.39
CA ASP A 55 -4.42 -31.95 -22.67
C ASP A 55 -4.97 -30.53 -22.80
N LEU A 56 -4.12 -29.49 -22.80
CA LEU A 56 -4.53 -28.11 -23.10
C LEU A 56 -5.30 -28.06 -24.43
N ARG A 57 -4.79 -28.77 -25.45
CA ARG A 57 -5.41 -28.83 -26.79
C ARG A 57 -6.65 -29.72 -26.86
N ARG A 58 -6.57 -30.95 -26.34
CA ARG A 58 -7.63 -31.96 -26.53
C ARG A 58 -8.83 -31.75 -25.63
N LYS A 59 -8.60 -31.19 -24.44
CA LYS A 59 -9.62 -31.00 -23.41
C LYS A 59 -10.03 -29.55 -23.28
N GLU A 60 -9.46 -28.63 -24.06
CA GLU A 60 -9.79 -27.19 -24.05
C GLU A 60 -9.67 -26.58 -22.65
N LEU A 61 -8.61 -26.93 -21.94
CA LEU A 61 -8.41 -26.54 -20.54
C LEU A 61 -8.30 -25.01 -20.43
N ASP A 62 -9.01 -24.43 -19.46
CA ASP A 62 -8.97 -22.99 -19.16
C ASP A 62 -8.05 -22.66 -17.97
N LYS A 63 -7.64 -23.69 -17.20
CA LYS A 63 -6.70 -23.59 -16.08
C LYS A 63 -5.88 -24.86 -15.94
N ILE A 64 -4.63 -24.72 -15.51
CA ILE A 64 -3.76 -25.81 -15.10
C ILE A 64 -3.32 -25.64 -13.64
N VAL A 65 -3.36 -26.75 -12.89
CA VAL A 65 -2.80 -26.85 -11.53
C VAL A 65 -1.63 -27.81 -11.56
N VAL A 66 -0.42 -27.29 -11.34
CA VAL A 66 0.82 -28.06 -11.41
C VAL A 66 1.33 -28.36 -10.01
N GLY A 67 1.19 -29.60 -9.56
CA GLY A 67 1.79 -30.11 -8.32
C GLY A 67 3.22 -30.54 -8.56
N ALA A 68 4.19 -29.66 -8.31
CA ALA A 68 5.60 -29.93 -8.60
C ALA A 68 6.55 -29.24 -7.61
N CYS A 69 7.77 -28.98 -8.08
CA CYS A 69 8.81 -28.26 -7.37
C CYS A 69 8.84 -26.80 -7.79
N THR A 70 9.48 -25.97 -6.97
CA THR A 70 9.59 -24.54 -7.26
C THR A 70 10.66 -24.16 -8.28
N THR A 71 11.59 -25.06 -8.61
CA THR A 71 12.73 -24.75 -9.49
C THR A 71 12.34 -24.63 -10.96
N LYS A 72 11.21 -25.22 -11.36
CA LYS A 72 10.80 -25.35 -12.77
C LYS A 72 9.55 -24.54 -13.10
N ASN A 73 9.16 -23.59 -12.24
CA ASN A 73 7.94 -22.81 -12.43
C ASN A 73 7.90 -22.07 -13.78
N SER A 74 8.98 -21.35 -14.11
CA SER A 74 9.09 -20.59 -15.37
C SER A 74 8.97 -21.47 -16.62
N LEU A 75 9.31 -22.76 -16.52
CA LEU A 75 9.13 -23.70 -17.62
C LEU A 75 7.64 -23.99 -17.86
N PHE A 76 6.88 -24.23 -16.78
CA PHE A 76 5.45 -24.52 -16.89
C PHE A 76 4.65 -23.28 -17.29
N GLU A 77 5.00 -22.11 -16.74
CA GLU A 77 4.43 -20.82 -17.12
C GLU A 77 4.71 -20.51 -18.60
N GLY A 78 5.95 -20.70 -19.06
CA GLY A 78 6.32 -20.45 -20.46
C GLY A 78 5.60 -21.37 -21.45
N VAL A 79 5.41 -22.65 -21.10
CA VAL A 79 4.60 -23.57 -21.93
C VAL A 79 3.14 -23.15 -21.94
N ALA A 80 2.54 -22.84 -20.80
CA ALA A 80 1.15 -22.40 -20.76
C ALA A 80 0.91 -21.13 -21.62
N ASP A 81 1.82 -20.15 -21.54
CA ASP A 81 1.79 -18.92 -22.32
C ASP A 81 1.95 -19.19 -23.83
N GLU A 82 2.90 -20.04 -24.23
CA GLU A 82 3.09 -20.44 -25.64
C GLU A 82 1.83 -21.07 -26.26
N TRP A 83 1.04 -21.75 -25.43
CA TRP A 83 -0.21 -22.40 -25.84
C TRP A 83 -1.46 -21.53 -25.62
N GLY A 84 -1.30 -20.26 -25.26
CA GLY A 84 -2.37 -19.27 -25.16
C GLY A 84 -3.25 -19.39 -23.91
N LEU A 85 -2.77 -20.07 -22.86
CA LEU A 85 -3.45 -20.09 -21.57
C LEU A 85 -3.25 -18.74 -20.86
N ASP A 86 -4.32 -18.18 -20.29
CA ASP A 86 -4.23 -16.97 -19.49
C ASP A 86 -3.25 -17.18 -18.30
N PRO A 87 -2.37 -16.21 -17.97
CA PRO A 87 -1.45 -16.33 -16.83
C PRO A 87 -2.16 -16.63 -15.49
N LEU A 88 -3.39 -16.13 -15.29
CA LEU A 88 -4.22 -16.46 -14.13
C LEU A 88 -4.69 -17.91 -14.11
N GLY A 89 -4.72 -18.55 -15.28
CA GLY A 89 -5.01 -19.96 -15.45
C GLY A 89 -3.84 -20.87 -15.06
N VAL A 90 -2.68 -20.35 -14.66
CA VAL A 90 -1.54 -21.17 -14.23
C VAL A 90 -1.37 -21.11 -12.73
N GLU A 91 -1.58 -22.22 -12.03
CA GLU A 91 -1.36 -22.31 -10.60
C GLU A 91 -0.38 -23.44 -10.23
N ILE A 92 0.75 -23.07 -9.63
CA ILE A 92 1.81 -24.02 -9.28
C ILE A 92 1.82 -24.24 -7.77
N VAL A 93 1.64 -25.49 -7.35
CA VAL A 93 1.62 -25.90 -5.95
C VAL A 93 2.90 -26.64 -5.62
N ASN A 94 3.67 -26.09 -4.67
CA ASN A 94 4.88 -26.75 -4.19
C ASN A 94 4.52 -27.97 -3.31
N ILE A 95 4.58 -29.16 -3.90
CA ILE A 95 4.42 -30.42 -3.19
C ILE A 95 5.75 -31.11 -2.87
N ARG A 96 6.90 -30.48 -3.18
CA ARG A 96 8.24 -31.03 -2.95
C ARG A 96 8.94 -30.41 -1.75
N GLU A 97 9.52 -29.21 -1.91
CA GLU A 97 10.31 -28.59 -0.85
C GLU A 97 9.45 -28.18 0.35
N GLU A 98 8.21 -27.75 0.10
CA GLU A 98 7.30 -27.26 1.15
C GLU A 98 6.33 -28.35 1.65
N CYS A 99 6.44 -29.57 1.14
CA CYS A 99 5.58 -30.68 1.52
C CYS A 99 6.34 -32.01 1.63
N ALA A 100 6.65 -32.70 0.54
CA ALA A 100 7.20 -34.05 0.62
C ALA A 100 8.54 -34.17 1.36
N TRP A 101 9.46 -33.21 1.21
CA TRP A 101 10.82 -33.28 1.77
C TRP A 101 10.93 -32.81 3.22
N VAL A 102 9.90 -32.16 3.74
CA VAL A 102 9.86 -31.61 5.10
C VAL A 102 9.05 -32.48 6.07
N HIS A 103 8.49 -33.59 5.57
CA HIS A 103 7.65 -34.51 6.32
C HIS A 103 8.21 -35.93 6.24
N GLU A 104 8.54 -36.50 7.40
CA GLU A 104 8.93 -37.91 7.49
C GLU A 104 7.72 -38.84 7.26
N ASP A 105 6.55 -38.46 7.77
CA ASP A 105 5.29 -39.20 7.56
C ASP A 105 4.67 -38.86 6.20
N GLY A 106 4.72 -39.82 5.28
CA GLY A 106 4.12 -39.71 3.95
C GLY A 106 2.60 -39.58 3.98
N LYS A 107 1.91 -40.06 5.03
CA LYS A 107 0.46 -39.88 5.17
C LYS A 107 0.11 -38.43 5.44
N ALA A 108 0.77 -37.81 6.41
CA ALA A 108 0.62 -36.39 6.71
C ALA A 108 1.00 -35.51 5.49
N ALA A 109 2.12 -35.82 4.84
CA ALA A 109 2.55 -35.14 3.62
C ALA A 109 1.48 -35.25 2.50
N THR A 110 0.90 -36.43 2.32
CA THR A 110 -0.17 -36.66 1.33
C THR A 110 -1.42 -35.86 1.66
N GLN A 111 -1.83 -35.78 2.93
CA GLN A 111 -3.00 -34.97 3.32
C GLN A 111 -2.75 -33.47 3.09
N LYS A 112 -1.56 -32.97 3.46
CA LYS A 112 -1.17 -31.57 3.18
C LYS A 112 -1.20 -31.28 1.68
N ALA A 113 -0.53 -32.09 0.85
CA ALA A 113 -0.50 -31.91 -0.60
C ALA A 113 -1.91 -31.93 -1.23
N LYS A 114 -2.77 -32.85 -0.78
CA LYS A 114 -4.17 -32.95 -1.23
C LYS A 114 -4.93 -31.65 -1.03
N VAL A 115 -4.83 -31.05 0.16
CA VAL A 115 -5.55 -29.80 0.47
C VAL A 115 -4.98 -28.62 -0.29
N LEU A 116 -3.65 -28.52 -0.42
CA LEU A 116 -3.02 -27.46 -1.20
C LEU A 116 -3.43 -27.49 -2.67
N LEU A 117 -3.43 -28.69 -3.28
CA LEU A 117 -3.87 -28.87 -4.66
C LEU A 117 -5.37 -28.61 -4.83
N LYS A 118 -6.20 -29.03 -3.88
CA LYS A 118 -7.65 -28.77 -3.93
C LYS A 118 -7.98 -27.29 -3.77
N SER A 119 -7.27 -26.58 -2.89
CA SER A 119 -7.38 -25.12 -2.76
C SER A 119 -7.00 -24.43 -4.07
N ALA A 120 -5.92 -24.87 -4.73
CA ALA A 120 -5.56 -24.36 -6.05
C ALA A 120 -6.63 -24.64 -7.11
N VAL A 121 -7.21 -25.84 -7.17
CA VAL A 121 -8.33 -26.12 -8.09
C VAL A 121 -9.50 -25.17 -7.86
N LYS A 122 -9.90 -24.94 -6.61
CA LYS A 122 -11.07 -24.12 -6.27
C LYS A 122 -10.83 -22.61 -6.34
N ARG A 123 -9.57 -22.17 -6.33
CA ARG A 123 -9.23 -20.74 -6.33
C ARG A 123 -9.57 -20.11 -7.68
N GLN A 124 -10.29 -18.99 -7.62
CA GLN A 124 -10.61 -18.15 -8.78
C GLN A 124 -9.81 -16.86 -8.66
N PRO A 125 -8.54 -16.83 -9.15
CA PRO A 125 -7.71 -15.65 -9.03
C PRO A 125 -8.29 -14.49 -9.84
N LYS A 126 -8.15 -13.28 -9.32
CA LYS A 126 -8.52 -12.03 -9.99
C LYS A 126 -7.32 -11.09 -9.99
N LEU A 127 -7.03 -10.48 -11.12
CA LEU A 127 -6.05 -9.39 -11.16
C LEU A 127 -6.70 -8.09 -10.69
N PRO A 128 -5.94 -7.22 -10.00
CA PRO A 128 -6.29 -5.82 -9.84
C PRO A 128 -6.66 -5.17 -11.18
N GLU A 129 -7.65 -4.29 -11.18
CA GLU A 129 -7.94 -3.45 -12.33
C GLU A 129 -6.81 -2.43 -12.53
N ILE A 130 -6.39 -2.18 -13.78
CA ILE A 130 -5.42 -1.11 -14.06
C ILE A 130 -6.17 0.20 -14.26
N VAL A 131 -5.87 1.19 -13.43
CA VAL A 131 -6.39 2.57 -13.54
C VAL A 131 -5.34 3.50 -14.12
N GLU A 132 -5.77 4.43 -14.98
CA GLU A 132 -4.92 5.52 -15.47
C GLU A 132 -4.96 6.69 -14.49
N VAL A 133 -3.78 7.07 -14.00
CA VAL A 133 -3.60 8.17 -13.05
C VAL A 133 -3.21 9.40 -13.84
N SER A 134 -4.11 10.37 -13.91
CA SER A 134 -3.82 11.70 -14.45
C SER A 134 -3.44 12.63 -13.31
N VAL A 135 -2.31 13.31 -13.45
CA VAL A 135 -1.80 14.25 -12.44
C VAL A 135 -1.87 15.65 -13.03
N LYS A 136 -2.61 16.57 -12.38
CA LYS A 136 -2.60 17.98 -12.77
C LYS A 136 -1.14 18.47 -12.77
N PRO A 137 -0.65 19.13 -13.83
CA PRO A 137 0.73 19.58 -13.92
C PRO A 137 0.92 20.86 -13.07
N SER A 138 0.69 20.75 -11.77
CA SER A 138 0.89 21.84 -10.83
C SER A 138 1.39 21.33 -9.49
N ILE A 139 2.19 22.15 -8.82
CA ILE A 139 2.85 21.78 -7.57
C ILE A 139 2.83 22.94 -6.58
N LEU A 140 2.41 22.66 -5.34
CA LEU A 140 2.56 23.56 -4.21
C LEU A 140 3.84 23.23 -3.44
N ILE A 141 4.73 24.19 -3.29
CA ILE A 141 5.95 24.06 -2.49
C ILE A 141 5.85 25.05 -1.32
N ALA A 142 5.63 24.52 -0.12
CA ALA A 142 5.39 25.30 1.09
C ALA A 142 6.60 25.25 2.04
N GLY A 143 7.16 26.41 2.41
CA GLY A 143 8.31 26.48 3.31
C GLY A 143 8.99 27.85 3.37
N ASP A 144 10.23 27.84 3.83
CA ASP A 144 11.13 29.00 3.85
C ASP A 144 11.90 29.12 2.51
N ILE A 145 13.08 29.74 2.51
CA ILE A 145 13.92 29.87 1.31
C ILE A 145 14.24 28.54 0.63
N ARG A 146 14.26 27.42 1.36
CA ARG A 146 14.48 26.08 0.80
C ARG A 146 13.37 25.69 -0.19
N ALA A 147 12.14 26.20 0.00
CA ALA A 147 11.04 26.01 -0.95
C ALA A 147 11.33 26.68 -2.28
N VAL A 148 11.90 27.90 -2.25
CA VAL A 148 12.28 28.66 -3.45
C VAL A 148 13.43 27.96 -4.19
N GLU A 149 14.44 27.51 -3.45
CA GLU A 149 15.56 26.74 -4.02
C GLU A 149 15.08 25.45 -4.70
N LEU A 150 14.13 24.75 -4.08
CA LEU A 150 13.55 23.54 -4.65
C LEU A 150 12.70 23.84 -5.89
N ALA A 151 11.92 24.92 -5.86
CA ALA A 151 11.08 25.35 -6.97
C ALA A 151 11.88 25.66 -8.23
N GLN A 152 13.13 26.13 -8.09
CA GLN A 152 14.01 26.35 -9.25
C GLN A 152 14.28 25.04 -10.01
N GLY A 153 14.27 23.88 -9.34
CA GLY A 153 14.40 22.59 -10.02
C GLY A 153 13.21 22.24 -10.93
N PHE A 154 12.08 22.94 -10.78
CA PHE A 154 10.89 22.79 -11.61
C PHE A 154 10.74 23.90 -12.66
N SER A 155 11.54 24.97 -12.63
CA SER A 155 11.42 26.09 -13.58
C SER A 155 11.70 25.71 -15.03
N ASP A 156 12.52 24.67 -15.22
CA ASP A 156 12.90 24.16 -16.53
C ASP A 156 11.87 23.18 -17.12
N LEU A 157 10.82 22.85 -16.36
CA LEU A 157 9.74 22.01 -16.84
C LEU A 157 8.69 22.88 -17.53
N ASP A 158 8.48 22.64 -18.82
CA ASP A 158 7.38 23.24 -19.57
C ASP A 158 6.02 22.80 -18.97
N ASP A 159 5.04 23.72 -19.01
CA ASP A 159 3.64 23.48 -18.65
C ASP A 159 3.38 23.07 -17.18
N VAL A 160 4.27 23.41 -16.23
CA VAL A 160 4.07 23.17 -14.79
C VAL A 160 3.73 24.46 -14.05
N GLU A 161 2.53 24.52 -13.44
CA GLU A 161 2.11 25.63 -12.59
C GLU A 161 2.72 25.48 -11.18
N ILE A 162 3.59 26.41 -10.79
CA ILE A 162 4.29 26.39 -9.50
C ILE A 162 3.61 27.35 -8.52
N HIS A 163 3.17 26.85 -7.37
CA HIS A 163 2.73 27.65 -6.24
C HIS A 163 3.78 27.61 -5.14
N LEU A 164 4.26 28.77 -4.71
CA LEU A 164 5.20 28.93 -3.59
C LEU A 164 4.46 29.50 -2.39
N LEU A 165 4.51 28.83 -1.25
CA LEU A 165 3.80 29.26 -0.04
C LEU A 165 4.73 29.41 1.15
N THR A 166 4.56 30.48 1.93
CA THR A 166 5.27 30.67 3.20
C THR A 166 4.35 31.29 4.25
N GLU A 167 4.46 30.78 5.48
CA GLU A 167 3.78 31.36 6.65
C GLU A 167 4.41 32.71 7.05
N ASP A 168 5.66 32.96 6.64
CA ASP A 168 6.35 34.21 6.91
C ASP A 168 5.85 35.34 6.00
N PRO A 169 6.03 36.62 6.38
CA PRO A 169 5.70 37.75 5.50
C PRO A 169 6.46 37.72 4.16
N TYR A 170 7.61 37.06 4.12
CA TYR A 170 8.47 36.91 2.94
C TYR A 170 9.40 35.69 3.08
N PHE A 171 9.92 35.17 1.96
CA PHE A 171 10.95 34.12 2.01
C PHE A 171 12.32 34.73 2.36
N ARG A 172 12.80 34.45 3.57
CA ARG A 172 14.04 35.01 4.13
C ARG A 172 15.30 34.27 3.65
N ARG A 173 16.27 34.97 3.06
CA ARG A 173 17.56 34.38 2.65
C ARG A 173 18.43 33.98 3.85
N ALA A 174 19.11 32.84 3.75
CA ALA A 174 19.99 32.33 4.81
C ALA A 174 21.38 33.00 4.87
N GLN A 175 21.90 33.56 3.76
CA GLN A 175 23.18 34.28 3.73
C GLN A 175 23.18 35.48 2.76
N VAL A 176 23.61 36.64 3.24
CA VAL A 176 23.79 37.88 2.48
C VAL A 176 25.28 38.05 2.18
N GLU A 177 25.80 37.37 1.16
CA GLU A 177 27.15 37.61 0.63
C GLU A 177 27.10 38.01 -0.84
N SER A 178 26.26 38.99 -1.19
CA SER A 178 26.38 39.76 -2.44
C SER A 178 25.35 40.89 -2.44
N SER A 179 25.84 42.13 -2.48
CA SER A 179 25.05 43.36 -2.45
C SER A 179 24.47 43.77 -3.81
N THR A 180 24.13 42.81 -4.68
CA THR A 180 23.59 43.17 -6.00
C THR A 180 22.39 42.32 -6.44
N HIS A 181 21.32 43.05 -6.77
CA HIS A 181 20.11 42.72 -7.55
C HIS A 181 18.88 42.17 -6.81
N ALA A 182 17.90 43.09 -6.70
CA ALA A 182 16.45 43.04 -6.96
C ALA A 182 15.63 41.72 -6.82
N PRO A 183 14.34 41.84 -6.43
CA PRO A 183 13.38 40.73 -6.21
C PRO A 183 13.11 39.93 -7.49
N ALA A 184 12.41 38.79 -7.35
CA ALA A 184 11.95 37.86 -8.41
C ALA A 184 11.20 38.51 -9.59
N VAL A 185 11.92 39.32 -10.36
CA VAL A 185 11.56 40.06 -11.57
C VAL A 185 12.78 39.97 -12.47
N LYS A 186 12.57 39.88 -13.78
CA LYS A 186 13.59 39.84 -14.84
C LYS A 186 14.95 40.46 -14.42
N GLY A 187 15.92 39.61 -14.07
CA GLY A 187 17.22 40.02 -13.51
C GLY A 187 17.52 39.57 -12.06
N SER A 188 16.68 38.75 -11.44
CA SER A 188 16.93 38.08 -10.16
C SER A 188 17.68 36.74 -10.30
N PHE A 189 18.29 36.25 -9.22
CA PHE A 189 18.95 34.91 -9.17
C PHE A 189 17.99 33.73 -9.39
N TYR A 190 16.69 33.93 -9.14
CA TYR A 190 15.66 32.93 -9.41
C TYR A 190 14.82 33.46 -10.58
N GLU A 191 14.86 32.75 -11.71
CA GLU A 191 14.08 33.05 -12.90
C GLU A 191 12.95 32.02 -12.99
N PHE A 192 11.73 32.44 -12.62
CA PHE A 192 10.53 31.64 -12.82
C PHE A 192 9.79 32.15 -14.05
N HIS A 193 9.45 31.26 -14.99
CA HIS A 193 8.62 31.62 -16.13
C HIS A 193 7.17 31.92 -15.70
N GLU A 194 6.59 31.06 -14.85
CA GLU A 194 5.26 31.23 -14.24
C GLU A 194 5.24 30.61 -12.83
N ALA A 195 5.27 31.44 -11.78
CA ALA A 195 5.12 30.97 -10.39
C ALA A 195 4.23 31.93 -9.58
N ALA A 196 3.29 31.37 -8.83
CA ALA A 196 2.38 32.09 -7.95
C ALA A 196 2.91 32.12 -6.51
N PHE A 197 3.04 33.32 -5.95
CA PHE A 197 3.58 33.53 -4.59
C PHE A 197 2.47 33.78 -3.56
N HIS A 198 2.45 32.94 -2.53
CA HIS A 198 1.51 32.93 -1.41
C HIS A 198 2.28 33.23 -0.12
N THR A 199 2.54 34.52 0.14
CA THR A 199 3.20 34.99 1.36
C THR A 199 2.20 35.28 2.47
N ASN A 200 2.66 35.20 3.72
CA ASN A 200 1.84 35.38 4.92
C ASN A 200 0.61 34.46 4.89
N ALA A 201 0.83 33.22 4.43
CA ALA A 201 -0.20 32.27 4.05
C ALA A 201 0.02 30.96 4.79
N LYS A 202 -1.04 30.42 5.38
CA LYS A 202 -1.00 29.19 6.16
C LYS A 202 -1.95 28.15 5.58
N ILE A 203 -1.46 26.93 5.39
CA ILE A 203 -2.30 25.80 4.99
C ILE A 203 -3.18 25.39 6.17
N THR A 204 -4.50 25.47 6.00
CA THR A 204 -5.47 25.08 7.04
C THR A 204 -6.03 23.68 6.79
N ALA A 205 -6.19 23.28 5.53
CA ALA A 205 -6.61 21.95 5.17
C ALA A 205 -6.07 21.51 3.81
N VAL A 206 -5.71 20.23 3.68
CA VAL A 206 -5.44 19.57 2.40
C VAL A 206 -6.51 18.51 2.19
N LYS A 207 -7.17 18.48 1.04
CA LYS A 207 -8.20 17.52 0.61
C LYS A 207 -7.84 16.97 -0.77
N GLY A 208 -8.40 15.82 -1.14
CA GLY A 208 -8.12 15.17 -2.42
C GLY A 208 -7.01 14.13 -2.35
N ASP A 209 -6.54 13.72 -3.52
CA ASP A 209 -5.57 12.64 -3.75
C ASP A 209 -4.56 13.05 -4.83
N LEU A 210 -3.53 12.23 -5.07
CA LEU A 210 -2.51 12.51 -6.06
C LEU A 210 -3.13 12.95 -7.40
N GLY A 211 -2.74 14.14 -7.86
CA GLY A 211 -3.19 14.71 -9.12
C GLY A 211 -4.36 15.69 -9.02
N ASP A 212 -5.09 15.70 -7.90
CA ASP A 212 -6.23 16.60 -7.67
C ASP A 212 -6.38 16.92 -6.17
N PHE A 213 -5.42 17.68 -5.65
CA PHE A 213 -5.51 18.23 -4.30
C PHE A 213 -6.24 19.56 -4.30
N THR A 214 -7.11 19.74 -3.30
CA THR A 214 -7.69 21.01 -2.91
C THR A 214 -7.05 21.45 -1.60
N VAL A 215 -6.36 22.59 -1.61
CA VAL A 215 -5.63 23.13 -0.46
C VAL A 215 -6.31 24.41 -0.02
N ASP A 216 -6.89 24.40 1.19
CA ASP A 216 -7.46 25.58 1.83
C ASP A 216 -6.34 26.33 2.57
N ILE A 217 -6.26 27.64 2.32
CA ILE A 217 -5.23 28.53 2.83
C ILE A 217 -5.91 29.73 3.49
N GLU A 218 -5.44 30.08 4.69
CA GLU A 218 -5.74 31.34 5.35
C GLU A 218 -4.58 32.30 5.08
N ARG A 219 -4.86 33.43 4.42
CA ARG A 219 -3.85 34.41 4.06
C ARG A 219 -4.07 35.71 4.82
N GLY A 220 -3.03 36.15 5.52
CA GLY A 220 -2.97 37.45 6.17
C GLY A 220 -2.78 38.57 5.15
N ARG A 221 -2.32 39.74 5.61
CA ARG A 221 -2.11 40.87 4.69
C ARG A 221 -0.87 40.63 3.85
N TYR A 222 -0.95 40.98 2.57
CA TYR A 222 0.14 40.68 1.64
C TYR A 222 0.27 41.73 0.54
N ILE A 223 1.40 41.64 -0.16
CA ILE A 223 1.66 42.38 -1.40
C ILE A 223 1.81 41.35 -2.52
N ASP A 224 1.02 41.48 -3.58
CA ASP A 224 1.10 40.65 -4.77
C ASP A 224 2.46 40.89 -5.46
N VAL A 225 3.32 39.87 -5.42
CA VAL A 225 4.69 39.92 -5.94
C VAL A 225 4.70 40.15 -7.46
N ALA A 226 3.72 39.60 -8.19
CA ALA A 226 3.64 39.74 -9.65
C ALA A 226 3.18 41.14 -10.07
N ARG A 227 2.34 41.81 -9.27
CA ARG A 227 1.89 43.19 -9.54
C ARG A 227 2.82 44.26 -8.97
N CYS A 228 3.66 43.92 -8.00
CA CYS A 228 4.51 44.90 -7.33
C CYS A 228 5.69 45.32 -8.20
N VAL A 229 5.82 46.63 -8.42
CA VAL A 229 6.90 47.23 -9.24
C VAL A 229 8.05 47.79 -8.40
N ASP A 230 8.14 47.43 -7.12
CA ASP A 230 9.21 47.82 -6.19
C ASP A 230 9.45 49.35 -6.07
N CYS A 231 8.38 50.15 -6.17
CA CYS A 231 8.50 51.62 -6.18
C CYS A 231 8.73 52.28 -4.80
N GLY A 232 8.59 51.53 -3.70
CA GLY A 232 8.85 52.01 -2.33
C GLY A 232 7.80 52.95 -1.70
N ARG A 233 6.86 53.51 -2.47
CA ARG A 233 5.88 54.51 -1.97
C ARG A 233 5.08 54.06 -0.74
N CYS A 234 4.69 52.79 -0.69
CA CYS A 234 3.92 52.23 0.41
C CYS A 234 4.70 52.19 1.73
N ILE A 235 6.04 52.09 1.68
CA ILE A 235 6.93 52.10 2.84
C ILE A 235 7.02 53.53 3.40
N GLU A 236 7.15 54.53 2.52
CA GLU A 236 7.29 55.95 2.91
C GLU A 236 6.07 56.48 3.67
N VAL A 237 4.86 56.06 3.28
CA VAL A 237 3.61 56.51 3.91
C VAL A 237 3.20 55.71 5.15
N CYS A 238 3.88 54.59 5.46
CA CYS A 238 3.49 53.70 6.54
C CYS A 238 4.04 54.16 7.90
N GLU A 239 3.30 55.01 8.61
CA GLU A 239 3.69 55.51 9.94
C GLU A 239 3.92 54.39 10.97
N ALA A 240 3.12 53.33 10.91
CA ALA A 240 3.22 52.17 11.80
C ALA A 240 4.44 51.26 11.49
N LYS A 241 5.19 51.54 10.41
CA LYS A 241 6.30 50.71 9.92
C LYS A 241 5.91 49.24 9.76
N ALA A 242 4.69 49.03 9.29
CA ALA A 242 4.11 47.73 9.01
C ALA A 242 4.48 47.23 7.61
N ILE A 243 4.90 48.10 6.69
CA ILE A 243 5.46 47.69 5.39
C ILE A 243 6.96 47.88 5.44
N SER A 244 7.68 46.83 5.07
CA SER A 244 9.14 46.80 5.09
C SER A 244 9.69 46.18 3.82
N LYS A 245 10.95 46.49 3.56
CA LYS A 245 11.80 45.83 2.57
C LYS A 245 13.06 45.39 3.30
N ALA A 246 13.22 44.09 3.48
CA ALA A 246 14.43 43.55 4.09
C ALA A 246 15.53 43.44 3.03
N GLU A 247 16.77 43.71 3.41
CA GLU A 247 17.94 43.53 2.53
C GLU A 247 18.12 42.07 2.09
N ASP A 248 17.63 41.14 2.91
CA ASP A 248 17.63 39.69 2.68
C ASP A 248 16.33 39.16 2.04
N SER A 249 15.41 40.05 1.64
CA SER A 249 14.12 39.66 1.05
C SER A 249 14.25 39.23 -0.41
N THR A 250 13.60 38.14 -0.75
CA THR A 250 13.36 37.70 -2.14
C THR A 250 12.18 38.43 -2.81
N THR A 251 11.35 39.10 -2.01
CA THR A 251 10.16 39.85 -2.46
C THR A 251 10.39 41.37 -2.38
N PRO A 252 9.74 42.19 -3.23
CA PRO A 252 10.01 43.63 -3.31
C PRO A 252 9.69 44.39 -2.01
N ALA A 253 8.57 44.05 -1.38
CA ALA A 253 8.09 44.61 -0.11
C ALA A 253 7.09 43.61 0.51
N TYR A 254 6.92 43.65 1.83
CA TYR A 254 6.00 42.78 2.56
C TYR A 254 5.30 43.52 3.71
N VAL A 255 4.17 42.97 4.17
CA VAL A 255 3.39 43.50 5.30
C VAL A 255 3.66 42.67 6.55
N ILE A 256 3.90 43.34 7.68
CA ILE A 256 4.04 42.75 9.01
C ILE A 256 2.70 42.93 9.71
N ASP A 257 1.95 41.84 9.82
CA ASP A 257 0.56 41.88 10.26
C ASP A 257 0.36 42.45 11.65
N GLU A 258 1.27 42.15 12.58
CA GLU A 258 1.17 42.60 13.97
C GLU A 258 1.37 44.10 14.13
N ARG A 259 1.93 44.78 13.12
CA ARG A 259 2.18 46.22 13.12
C ARG A 259 1.13 47.02 12.34
N CYS A 260 0.37 46.37 11.47
CA CYS A 260 -0.55 47.06 10.58
C CYS A 260 -1.75 47.63 11.35
N THR A 261 -1.97 48.95 11.23
CA THR A 261 -3.10 49.66 11.87
C THR A 261 -4.35 49.74 10.99
N LEU A 262 -4.35 49.13 9.80
CA LEU A 262 -5.45 49.17 8.82
C LEU A 262 -5.85 50.60 8.37
N CYS A 263 -4.91 51.56 8.36
CA CYS A 263 -5.21 52.93 7.91
C CYS A 263 -5.46 53.07 6.40
N GLY A 264 -4.96 52.13 5.58
CA GLY A 264 -5.18 52.08 4.14
C GLY A 264 -4.37 53.07 3.29
N GLU A 265 -3.49 53.87 3.87
CA GLU A 265 -2.70 54.87 3.12
C GLU A 265 -1.78 54.23 2.07
N CYS A 266 -1.22 53.06 2.37
CA CYS A 266 -0.39 52.30 1.44
C CYS A 266 -1.15 51.86 0.18
N VAL A 267 -2.42 51.47 0.31
CA VAL A 267 -3.29 51.05 -0.81
C VAL A 267 -3.54 52.21 -1.75
N LYS A 268 -3.81 53.41 -1.21
CA LYS A 268 -4.07 54.64 -1.99
C LYS A 268 -2.90 55.07 -2.88
N VAL A 269 -1.66 54.83 -2.41
CA VAL A 269 -0.45 55.24 -3.14
C VAL A 269 0.11 54.15 -4.06
N CYS A 270 -0.43 52.94 -4.02
CA CYS A 270 0.04 51.81 -4.83
C CYS A 270 -0.43 51.97 -6.29
N PRO A 271 0.48 52.18 -7.25
CA PRO A 271 0.10 52.43 -8.65
C PRO A 271 -0.41 51.18 -9.38
N THR A 272 -0.16 49.99 -8.84
CA THR A 272 -0.52 48.69 -9.45
C THR A 272 -1.54 47.91 -8.64
N GLU A 273 -2.12 48.53 -7.60
CA GLU A 273 -3.14 47.90 -6.74
C GLU A 273 -2.69 46.53 -6.19
N ALA A 274 -1.41 46.42 -5.82
CA ALA A 274 -0.78 45.18 -5.39
C ALA A 274 -0.93 44.88 -3.89
N ILE A 275 -1.57 45.74 -3.10
CA ILE A 275 -1.59 45.65 -1.63
C ILE A 275 -2.97 45.23 -1.14
N PHE A 276 -3.02 44.12 -0.40
CA PHE A 276 -4.24 43.54 0.17
C PHE A 276 -4.15 43.56 1.69
N LEU A 277 -5.08 44.25 2.35
CA LEU A 277 -5.08 44.48 3.81
C LEU A 277 -6.15 43.70 4.56
N GLU A 278 -7.09 43.10 3.84
CA GLU A 278 -8.10 42.22 4.41
C GLU A 278 -7.57 40.78 4.30
N PRO A 279 -7.67 39.97 5.37
CA PRO A 279 -7.37 38.56 5.28
C PRO A 279 -8.29 37.89 4.25
N GLU A 280 -7.74 36.97 3.47
CA GLU A 280 -8.45 36.24 2.44
C GLU A 280 -8.30 34.73 2.66
N ASP A 281 -9.43 34.02 2.63
CA ASP A 281 -9.45 32.56 2.54
C ASP A 281 -9.36 32.19 1.06
N GLU A 282 -8.31 31.46 0.69
CA GLU A 282 -8.06 31.02 -0.68
C GLU A 282 -8.09 29.48 -0.75
N THR A 283 -8.63 28.95 -1.84
CA THR A 283 -8.60 27.51 -2.14
C THR A 283 -7.80 27.28 -3.41
N LEU A 284 -6.67 26.58 -3.30
CA LEU A 284 -5.84 26.18 -4.43
C LEU A 284 -6.18 24.77 -4.90
N SER A 285 -6.21 24.58 -6.22
CA SER A 285 -6.25 23.25 -6.84
C SER A 285 -4.85 22.92 -7.36
N VAL A 286 -4.19 21.93 -6.76
CA VAL A 286 -2.82 21.53 -7.14
C VAL A 286 -2.69 20.04 -7.38
N GLY A 287 -1.82 19.63 -8.29
CA GLY A 287 -1.58 18.20 -8.53
C GLY A 287 -0.82 17.53 -7.40
N GLN A 288 0.16 18.23 -6.81
CA GLN A 288 1.07 17.69 -5.80
C GLN A 288 1.52 18.76 -4.79
N ILE A 289 2.02 18.32 -3.64
CA ILE A 289 2.45 19.20 -2.54
C ILE A 289 3.81 18.74 -2.02
N ILE A 290 4.78 19.65 -1.92
CA ILE A 290 6.02 19.47 -1.15
C ILE A 290 5.99 20.50 -0.02
N SER A 291 6.14 20.06 1.22
CA SER A 291 6.03 20.93 2.39
C SER A 291 7.19 20.72 3.36
N PHE A 292 7.82 21.82 3.74
CA PHE A 292 8.73 21.91 4.89
C PHE A 292 7.98 22.15 6.20
N TYR A 293 6.69 22.49 6.13
CA TYR A 293 5.78 22.55 7.28
C TYR A 293 5.14 21.18 7.55
N PRO A 294 4.77 20.89 8.82
CA PRO A 294 4.17 19.62 9.18
C PRO A 294 2.79 19.44 8.53
N LEU A 295 2.70 18.51 7.58
CA LEU A 295 1.44 18.04 7.00
C LEU A 295 1.27 16.53 7.26
N ARG A 296 0.06 16.02 7.01
CA ARG A 296 -0.19 14.56 7.00
C ARG A 296 0.43 13.97 5.72
N PRO A 297 1.42 13.07 5.80
CA PRO A 297 2.02 12.47 4.62
C PRO A 297 1.02 11.54 3.92
N GLN A 298 0.96 11.63 2.59
CA GLN A 298 0.19 10.74 1.71
C GLN A 298 0.82 10.76 0.31
N GLU A 299 0.42 9.85 -0.59
CA GLU A 299 0.98 9.85 -1.97
C GLU A 299 0.68 11.20 -2.64
N GLY A 300 1.69 11.84 -3.23
CA GLY A 300 1.59 13.22 -3.76
C GLY A 300 1.75 14.35 -2.74
N VAL A 301 1.86 14.06 -1.44
CA VAL A 301 2.18 15.04 -0.38
C VAL A 301 3.49 14.65 0.33
N TYR A 302 4.55 15.37 0.01
CA TYR A 302 5.91 15.11 0.47
C TYR A 302 6.27 16.06 1.62
N VAL A 303 6.38 15.53 2.83
CA VAL A 303 6.81 16.32 4.00
C VAL A 303 8.31 16.14 4.21
N ILE A 304 9.04 17.24 4.15
CA ILE A 304 10.50 17.27 4.29
C ILE A 304 10.87 17.58 5.74
N ASP A 305 11.66 16.71 6.36
CA ASP A 305 12.21 16.93 7.69
C ASP A 305 13.50 17.77 7.64
N GLU A 306 13.84 18.43 8.75
CA GLU A 306 15.04 19.27 8.82
C GLU A 306 16.35 18.45 8.68
N LYS A 307 16.34 17.18 9.10
CA LYS A 307 17.52 16.32 9.09
C LYS A 307 17.67 15.63 7.74
N GLY A 308 18.68 16.00 6.97
CA GLY A 308 18.92 15.40 5.66
C GLY A 308 17.97 15.93 4.58
N TRP A 309 17.40 17.11 4.80
CA TRP A 309 16.43 17.77 3.91
C TRP A 309 16.87 17.81 2.45
N ALA A 310 18.16 17.95 2.16
CA ALA A 310 18.67 18.02 0.79
C ALA A 310 18.38 16.73 -0.01
N GLU A 311 18.61 15.56 0.58
CA GLU A 311 18.34 14.28 -0.08
C GLU A 311 16.84 14.00 -0.15
N ALA A 312 16.12 14.29 0.93
CA ALA A 312 14.67 14.16 0.98
C ALA A 312 13.98 15.04 -0.08
N SER A 313 14.42 16.29 -0.25
CA SER A 313 13.89 17.25 -1.21
C SER A 313 14.15 16.80 -2.65
N ARG A 314 15.35 16.32 -2.95
CA ARG A 314 15.68 15.78 -4.29
C ARG A 314 14.81 14.58 -4.64
N ARG A 315 14.63 13.65 -3.70
CA ARG A 315 13.76 12.48 -3.90
C ARG A 315 12.31 12.89 -4.09
N ALA A 316 11.81 13.83 -3.29
CA ALA A 316 10.45 14.37 -3.43
C ALA A 316 10.26 15.05 -4.79
N ALA A 317 11.21 15.90 -5.21
CA ALA A 317 11.13 16.60 -6.48
C ALA A 317 11.18 15.65 -7.68
N LEU A 318 12.10 14.67 -7.66
CA LEU A 318 12.16 13.64 -8.69
C LEU A 318 10.86 12.85 -8.79
N GLN A 319 10.31 12.41 -7.65
CA GLN A 319 9.05 11.67 -7.64
C GLN A 319 7.89 12.53 -8.15
N ALA A 320 7.82 13.80 -7.74
CA ALA A 320 6.78 14.70 -8.20
C ALA A 320 6.87 14.94 -9.71
N ALA A 321 8.07 15.17 -10.24
CA ALA A 321 8.29 15.34 -11.68
C ALA A 321 7.92 14.07 -12.48
N LEU A 322 8.23 12.87 -11.96
CA LEU A 322 7.85 11.61 -12.59
C LEU A 322 6.33 11.42 -12.63
N ASN A 323 5.63 11.80 -11.55
CA ASN A 323 4.18 11.66 -11.44
C ASN A 323 3.43 12.58 -12.44
N MET A 324 3.98 13.74 -12.80
CA MET A 324 3.33 14.72 -13.71
C MET A 324 3.02 14.15 -15.10
N ARG A 325 3.70 13.10 -15.53
CA ARG A 325 3.42 12.42 -16.81
C ARG A 325 2.21 11.49 -16.76
N GLY A 326 1.60 11.35 -15.59
CA GLY A 326 0.65 10.29 -15.31
C GLY A 326 1.31 8.91 -15.36
N TYR A 327 0.62 7.91 -14.82
CA TYR A 327 1.08 6.53 -14.87
C TYR A 327 -0.09 5.56 -14.74
N LYS A 328 0.17 4.29 -15.06
CA LYS A 328 -0.78 3.20 -14.84
C LYS A 328 -0.53 2.58 -13.49
N LYS A 329 -1.60 2.38 -12.72
CA LYS A 329 -1.53 1.75 -11.41
C LYS A 329 -2.58 0.67 -11.26
N GLU A 330 -2.21 -0.39 -10.55
CA GLU A 330 -3.15 -1.42 -10.09
C GLU A 330 -4.04 -0.89 -8.95
N ARG A 331 -5.36 -0.99 -9.15
CA ARG A 331 -6.39 -0.80 -8.11
C ARG A 331 -6.54 -2.11 -7.35
N PHE A 332 -6.03 -2.11 -6.12
CA PHE A 332 -6.05 -3.30 -5.27
C PHE A 332 -7.33 -3.48 -4.46
N ILE A 333 -8.11 -2.43 -4.28
CA ILE A 333 -9.16 -2.36 -3.26
C ILE A 333 -10.42 -1.71 -3.82
N SER A 334 -11.56 -2.25 -3.42
CA SER A 334 -12.88 -1.69 -3.66
C SER A 334 -13.54 -1.26 -2.34
N SER A 335 -14.38 -0.23 -2.42
CA SER A 335 -15.05 0.38 -1.27
C SER A 335 -16.56 0.42 -1.49
N ASP A 336 -17.32 -0.18 -0.58
CA ASP A 336 -18.78 -0.04 -0.49
C ASP A 336 -19.12 0.96 0.61
N THR A 337 -19.07 2.25 0.27
CA THR A 337 -19.29 3.37 1.22
C THR A 337 -20.70 3.38 1.80
N GLU A 338 -21.67 2.69 1.19
CA GLU A 338 -23.03 2.54 1.72
C GLU A 338 -23.03 1.75 3.04
N ARG A 339 -22.07 0.84 3.23
CA ARG A 339 -21.88 0.08 4.48
C ARG A 339 -21.10 0.85 5.54
N CYS A 340 -20.46 1.97 5.20
CA CYS A 340 -19.59 2.67 6.12
C CYS A 340 -20.38 3.24 7.29
N ALA A 341 -19.96 2.94 8.53
CA ALA A 341 -20.57 3.51 9.74
C ALA A 341 -20.52 5.05 9.77
N ASN A 342 -19.58 5.67 9.04
CA ASN A 342 -19.46 7.12 8.94
C ASN A 342 -20.31 7.73 7.82
N ARG A 343 -21.02 6.94 6.98
CA ARG A 343 -21.77 7.45 5.82
C ARG A 343 -22.67 8.62 6.16
N HIS A 344 -23.55 8.43 7.14
CA HIS A 344 -24.50 9.46 7.55
C HIS A 344 -23.84 10.66 8.23
N LEU A 345 -22.69 10.47 8.89
CA LEU A 345 -21.90 11.58 9.45
C LEU A 345 -21.36 12.47 8.32
N MET A 346 -20.85 11.84 7.25
CA MET A 346 -20.37 12.54 6.06
C MET A 346 -21.49 13.28 5.32
N GLU A 347 -22.60 12.60 5.02
CA GLU A 347 -23.74 13.16 4.28
C GLU A 347 -24.33 14.38 4.98
N LYS A 348 -24.45 14.31 6.31
CA LYS A 348 -25.07 15.37 7.11
C LYS A 348 -24.07 16.41 7.63
N LYS A 349 -22.78 16.29 7.27
CA LYS A 349 -21.70 17.16 7.75
C LYS A 349 -21.73 17.34 9.28
N LEU A 350 -21.97 16.24 9.99
CA LEU A 350 -22.07 16.27 11.45
C LEU A 350 -20.67 16.28 12.06
N ASP A 351 -20.40 17.25 12.92
CA ASP A 351 -19.15 17.36 13.67
C ASP A 351 -19.17 16.45 14.90
N ILE A 352 -19.18 15.14 14.64
CA ILE A 352 -19.16 14.08 15.67
C ILE A 352 -18.02 13.13 15.33
N LYS A 353 -17.28 12.71 16.36
CA LYS A 353 -16.21 11.72 16.20
C LYS A 353 -16.78 10.39 15.67
N GLY A 354 -16.42 10.06 14.43
CA GLY A 354 -16.76 8.80 13.78
C GLY A 354 -15.79 7.65 14.06
N CYS A 355 -16.00 6.53 13.36
CA CYS A 355 -15.12 5.36 13.33
C CYS A 355 -13.81 5.66 12.59
N THR A 356 -12.66 5.29 13.17
CA THR A 356 -11.30 5.58 12.62
C THR A 356 -10.45 4.32 12.39
N TYR A 357 -11.00 3.11 12.58
CA TYR A 357 -10.22 1.85 12.56
C TYR A 357 -9.38 1.66 11.30
N CYS A 358 -9.93 1.98 10.12
CA CYS A 358 -9.24 1.85 8.84
C CYS A 358 -8.12 2.88 8.66
N GLU A 359 -8.33 4.11 9.14
CA GLU A 359 -7.32 5.18 9.12
C GLU A 359 -6.14 4.82 10.04
N GLU A 360 -6.44 4.37 11.26
CA GLU A 360 -5.42 3.97 12.24
C GLU A 360 -4.63 2.72 11.82
N SER A 361 -5.26 1.83 11.04
CA SER A 361 -4.64 0.58 10.57
C SER A 361 -3.75 0.79 9.35
N CYS A 362 -3.97 1.82 8.53
CA CYS A 362 -3.32 1.93 7.23
C CYS A 362 -2.04 2.79 7.27
N ALA A 363 -0.87 2.17 7.12
CA ALA A 363 0.44 2.86 7.14
C ALA A 363 0.61 4.01 6.13
N TYR A 364 -0.16 3.97 5.04
CA TYR A 364 -0.05 4.89 3.91
C TYR A 364 -1.05 6.04 3.96
N TYR A 365 -1.92 6.04 4.98
CA TYR A 365 -2.95 7.05 5.18
C TYR A 365 -3.90 7.33 3.98
N PRO A 366 -4.21 6.37 3.07
CA PRO A 366 -5.08 6.58 1.93
C PRO A 366 -6.54 6.79 2.34
N VAL A 367 -6.86 6.63 3.63
CA VAL A 367 -8.23 6.57 4.12
C VAL A 367 -8.62 7.91 4.74
N ARG A 368 -9.73 8.47 4.25
CA ARG A 368 -10.37 9.64 4.85
C ARG A 368 -11.87 9.45 4.90
N SER A 369 -12.42 9.47 6.11
CA SER A 369 -13.87 9.42 6.36
C SER A 369 -14.57 8.16 5.82
N GLY A 370 -13.85 7.12 5.40
CA GLY A 370 -14.46 5.93 4.79
C GLY A 370 -14.13 5.74 3.31
N PHE A 371 -13.49 6.72 2.67
CA PHE A 371 -12.98 6.59 1.30
C PHE A 371 -11.53 6.13 1.34
N ILE A 372 -11.15 5.16 0.49
CA ILE A 372 -9.77 4.75 0.29
C ILE A 372 -9.32 5.22 -1.07
N SER A 373 -8.22 5.96 -1.09
CA SER A 373 -7.49 6.28 -2.30
C SER A 373 -6.95 5.01 -2.97
N ASP A 374 -7.42 4.72 -4.18
CA ASP A 374 -6.86 3.70 -5.07
C ASP A 374 -5.37 4.00 -5.36
N LEU A 375 -5.04 5.29 -5.49
CA LEU A 375 -3.72 5.80 -5.84
C LEU A 375 -2.68 5.67 -4.72
N SER A 376 -3.11 5.68 -3.47
CA SER A 376 -2.23 5.53 -2.30
C SER A 376 -2.26 4.10 -1.75
N CYS A 377 -3.26 3.29 -2.11
CA CYS A 377 -3.37 1.91 -1.65
C CYS A 377 -2.21 1.03 -2.16
N ARG A 378 -1.66 0.19 -1.28
CA ARG A 378 -0.57 -0.76 -1.60
C ARG A 378 -1.03 -2.22 -1.58
N GLY A 379 -2.33 -2.48 -1.42
CA GLY A 379 -2.89 -3.83 -1.46
C GLY A 379 -2.62 -4.71 -0.22
N CYS A 380 -2.30 -4.14 0.95
CA CYS A 380 -1.99 -4.93 2.14
C CYS A 380 -3.21 -5.51 2.88
N GLY A 381 -4.42 -5.02 2.59
CA GLY A 381 -5.67 -5.51 3.20
C GLY A 381 -5.92 -5.12 4.66
N SER A 382 -5.06 -4.30 5.29
CA SER A 382 -5.25 -3.88 6.70
C SER A 382 -6.58 -3.17 6.98
N CYS A 383 -7.08 -2.38 6.04
CA CYS A 383 -8.37 -1.72 6.16
C CYS A 383 -9.54 -2.71 6.03
N ALA A 384 -9.44 -3.68 5.11
CA ALA A 384 -10.44 -4.74 4.93
C ALA A 384 -10.56 -5.61 6.18
N SER A 385 -9.45 -6.02 6.78
CA SER A 385 -9.45 -6.82 8.01
C SER A 385 -9.86 -6.06 9.28
N SER A 386 -9.76 -4.73 9.27
CA SER A 386 -10.10 -3.87 10.42
C SER A 386 -11.53 -3.35 10.38
N CYS A 387 -12.19 -3.35 9.22
CA CYS A 387 -13.49 -2.72 9.08
C CYS A 387 -14.60 -3.63 9.60
N PRO A 388 -15.27 -3.30 10.73
CA PRO A 388 -16.33 -4.14 11.27
C PRO A 388 -17.59 -4.19 10.39
N GLN A 389 -17.72 -3.24 9.45
CA GLN A 389 -18.84 -3.17 8.52
C GLN A 389 -18.56 -3.87 7.18
N GLY A 390 -17.33 -4.36 6.95
CA GLY A 390 -16.95 -4.95 5.67
C GLY A 390 -17.07 -3.98 4.50
N THR A 391 -16.79 -2.69 4.74
CA THR A 391 -16.81 -1.62 3.72
C THR A 391 -15.75 -1.84 2.63
N TYR A 392 -14.60 -2.43 2.99
CA TYR A 392 -13.49 -2.54 2.07
C TYR A 392 -13.22 -3.97 1.69
N ASN A 393 -12.93 -4.20 0.41
CA ASN A 393 -12.65 -5.50 -0.11
C ASN A 393 -11.37 -5.48 -0.96
N LEU A 394 -10.45 -6.39 -0.68
CA LEU A 394 -9.23 -6.52 -1.45
C LEU A 394 -9.53 -7.40 -2.67
N ASP A 395 -9.49 -6.83 -3.88
CA ASP A 395 -10.16 -7.44 -5.04
C ASP A 395 -9.58 -8.80 -5.45
N PHE A 396 -8.26 -8.95 -5.31
CA PHE A 396 -7.54 -10.18 -5.64
C PHE A 396 -7.52 -11.21 -4.49
N GLN A 397 -7.82 -10.80 -3.26
CA GLN A 397 -7.97 -11.71 -2.12
C GLN A 397 -8.99 -11.16 -1.12
N PRO A 398 -10.30 -11.29 -1.45
CA PRO A 398 -11.37 -10.74 -0.65
C PRO A 398 -11.50 -11.46 0.69
N PHE A 399 -12.12 -10.80 1.67
CA PHE A 399 -12.32 -11.35 3.01
C PHE A 399 -13.03 -12.73 2.99
N GLU A 400 -14.14 -12.84 2.25
CA GLU A 400 -14.88 -14.09 2.09
C GLU A 400 -14.07 -15.16 1.36
N GLY A 401 -13.23 -14.77 0.39
CA GLY A 401 -12.34 -15.70 -0.30
C GLY A 401 -11.31 -16.31 0.64
N LEU A 402 -10.77 -15.52 1.56
CA LEU A 402 -9.84 -15.99 2.58
C LEU A 402 -10.52 -16.90 3.61
N LEU A 403 -11.79 -16.64 3.97
CA LEU A 403 -12.59 -17.58 4.77
C LEU A 403 -12.81 -18.90 4.05
N GLY A 404 -13.11 -18.88 2.75
CA GLY A 404 -13.23 -20.09 1.92
C GLY A 404 -11.93 -20.91 1.92
N ASP A 405 -10.76 -20.26 1.79
CA ASP A 405 -9.46 -20.93 1.91
C ASP A 405 -9.27 -21.59 3.27
N VAL A 406 -9.70 -20.94 4.37
CA VAL A 406 -9.67 -21.52 5.72
C VAL A 406 -10.58 -22.74 5.83
N GLU A 407 -11.80 -22.69 5.30
CA GLU A 407 -12.75 -23.81 5.34
C GLU A 407 -12.24 -25.03 4.56
N LEU A 408 -11.55 -24.82 3.44
CA LEU A 408 -10.93 -25.92 2.69
C LEU A 408 -9.84 -26.66 3.49
N THR A 409 -9.19 -25.99 4.44
CA THR A 409 -8.24 -26.66 5.34
C THR A 409 -8.90 -27.71 6.22
N ALA A 410 -10.22 -27.63 6.44
CA ALA A 410 -10.95 -28.54 7.31
C ALA A 410 -10.97 -29.99 6.79
N GLU A 411 -10.80 -30.18 5.48
CA GLU A 411 -10.76 -31.49 4.83
C GLU A 411 -9.43 -32.24 5.01
N ALA A 412 -8.44 -31.60 5.63
CA ALA A 412 -7.19 -32.24 5.98
C ALA A 412 -7.39 -33.14 7.21
N ASP A 413 -7.28 -34.45 7.00
CA ASP A 413 -7.22 -35.41 8.10
C ASP A 413 -5.80 -35.42 8.71
N LEU A 414 -5.48 -34.36 9.45
CA LEU A 414 -4.21 -34.14 10.12
C LEU A 414 -4.44 -34.02 11.62
N LYS A 415 -3.54 -34.63 12.40
CA LYS A 415 -3.53 -34.52 13.87
C LYS A 415 -2.08 -34.30 14.35
N PRO A 416 -1.73 -33.11 14.86
CA PRO A 416 -2.58 -31.92 14.97
C PRO A 416 -2.86 -31.26 13.61
N ARG A 417 -4.05 -30.69 13.43
CA ARG A 417 -4.32 -29.82 12.27
C ARG A 417 -3.95 -28.38 12.58
N ILE A 418 -2.94 -27.85 11.87
CA ILE A 418 -2.45 -26.48 12.05
C ILE A 418 -2.71 -25.68 10.78
N VAL A 419 -3.37 -24.52 10.90
CA VAL A 419 -3.54 -23.55 9.80
C VAL A 419 -2.50 -22.46 9.94
N MET A 420 -1.75 -22.15 8.89
CA MET A 420 -0.69 -21.15 8.93
C MET A 420 -0.96 -20.04 7.92
N PHE A 421 -1.30 -18.84 8.39
CA PHE A 421 -1.34 -17.65 7.54
C PHE A 421 0.08 -17.14 7.34
N THR A 422 0.51 -17.02 6.08
CA THR A 422 1.85 -16.54 5.75
C THR A 422 1.78 -15.33 4.82
N CYS A 423 2.49 -14.24 5.13
CA CYS A 423 2.56 -13.13 4.17
C CYS A 423 3.43 -13.52 2.96
N SER A 424 3.08 -13.03 1.75
CA SER A 424 3.81 -13.27 0.49
C SER A 424 5.28 -12.87 0.54
N GLU A 425 5.62 -11.92 1.42
CA GLU A 425 6.97 -11.38 1.59
C GLU A 425 7.82 -12.25 2.55
N GLY A 426 8.11 -11.73 3.75
CA GLY A 426 9.02 -12.35 4.71
C GLY A 426 8.56 -13.72 5.22
N GLY A 427 7.25 -13.95 5.35
CA GLY A 427 6.70 -15.21 5.83
C GLY A 427 6.90 -16.34 4.83
N TYR A 428 6.46 -16.15 3.60
CA TYR A 428 6.52 -17.18 2.56
C TYR A 428 7.97 -17.47 2.13
N SER A 429 8.80 -16.44 2.00
CA SER A 429 10.25 -16.61 1.75
C SER A 429 10.93 -17.46 2.83
N THR A 430 10.56 -17.28 4.09
CA THR A 430 11.05 -18.09 5.20
C THR A 430 10.61 -19.55 5.09
N LEU A 431 9.33 -19.80 4.80
CA LEU A 431 8.81 -21.15 4.61
C LEU A 431 9.55 -21.88 3.48
N ARG A 432 9.79 -21.19 2.37
CA ARG A 432 10.54 -21.70 1.23
C ARG A 432 11.99 -22.01 1.58
N ALA A 433 12.66 -21.13 2.32
CA ALA A 433 14.02 -21.36 2.79
C ALA A 433 14.13 -22.57 3.73
N ALA A 434 13.13 -22.78 4.59
CA ALA A 434 13.06 -23.97 5.45
C ALA A 434 12.89 -25.25 4.62
N GLY A 435 12.02 -25.22 3.61
CA GLY A 435 11.85 -26.33 2.67
C GLY A 435 13.11 -26.68 1.89
N GLN A 436 13.82 -25.67 1.37
CA GLN A 436 15.08 -25.88 0.65
C GLN A 436 16.19 -26.46 1.54
N LYS A 437 16.19 -26.14 2.83
CA LYS A 437 17.12 -26.70 3.82
C LYS A 437 16.69 -28.09 4.33
N GLY A 438 15.54 -28.61 3.90
CA GLY A 438 15.01 -29.90 4.33
C GLY A 438 14.65 -29.93 5.81
N LEU A 439 14.22 -28.79 6.38
CA LEU A 439 13.89 -28.70 7.79
C LEU A 439 12.52 -29.34 8.05
N THR A 440 12.46 -30.26 8.99
CA THR A 440 11.21 -30.91 9.40
C THR A 440 10.35 -29.98 10.25
N TYR A 441 9.05 -29.95 9.94
CA TYR A 441 8.05 -29.23 10.72
C TYR A 441 6.68 -29.93 10.60
N PRO A 442 5.72 -29.68 11.51
CA PRO A 442 4.38 -30.24 11.43
C PRO A 442 3.73 -29.98 10.07
N ALA A 443 2.76 -30.81 9.68
CA ALA A 443 2.02 -30.64 8.43
C ALA A 443 1.05 -29.44 8.44
N ALA A 444 1.50 -28.28 8.94
CA ALA A 444 0.79 -27.03 8.90
C ALA A 444 0.45 -26.65 7.45
N ILE A 445 -0.79 -26.23 7.25
CA ILE A 445 -1.36 -25.89 5.95
C ILE A 445 -1.17 -24.39 5.73
N PRO A 446 -0.26 -23.97 4.82
CA PRO A 446 -0.07 -22.56 4.53
C PRO A 446 -1.24 -21.98 3.73
N ILE A 447 -1.76 -20.84 4.19
CA ILE A 447 -2.61 -19.93 3.43
C ILE A 447 -1.80 -18.66 3.19
N ILE A 448 -1.49 -18.38 1.92
CA ILE A 448 -0.66 -17.24 1.53
C ILE A 448 -1.57 -16.00 1.41
N VAL A 449 -1.19 -14.92 2.09
CA VAL A 449 -1.86 -13.62 2.03
C VAL A 449 -0.85 -12.56 1.60
N PRO A 450 -1.22 -11.42 0.97
CA PRO A 450 -0.26 -10.38 0.61
C PRO A 450 0.41 -9.81 1.86
N CYS A 451 -0.35 -9.72 2.95
CA CYS A 451 0.14 -9.25 4.21
C CYS A 451 -0.64 -9.89 5.37
N LEU A 452 0.01 -10.09 6.51
CA LEU A 452 -0.70 -10.43 7.76
C LEU A 452 -1.70 -9.32 8.17
N GLY A 453 -1.54 -8.11 7.64
CA GLY A 453 -2.54 -7.05 7.75
C GLY A 453 -3.90 -7.45 7.20
N ASN A 454 -3.98 -8.34 6.20
CA ASN A 454 -5.24 -8.84 5.64
C ASN A 454 -5.94 -9.87 6.54
N VAL A 455 -5.27 -10.39 7.58
CA VAL A 455 -5.80 -11.44 8.45
C VAL A 455 -6.54 -10.82 9.65
N SER A 456 -7.87 -10.87 9.61
CA SER A 456 -8.74 -10.59 10.76
C SER A 456 -8.77 -11.74 11.77
N GLU A 457 -9.06 -11.40 13.03
CA GLU A 457 -9.43 -12.31 14.11
C GLU A 457 -10.54 -13.31 13.71
N LEU A 458 -11.46 -12.93 12.82
CA LEU A 458 -12.52 -13.81 12.34
C LEU A 458 -11.97 -14.98 11.53
N HIS A 459 -10.93 -14.79 10.69
CA HIS A 459 -10.29 -15.90 9.98
C HIS A 459 -9.60 -16.86 10.95
N ILE A 460 -8.97 -16.32 11.99
CA ILE A 460 -8.29 -17.11 13.03
C ILE A 460 -9.30 -17.94 13.80
N LEU A 461 -10.38 -17.31 14.28
CA LEU A 461 -11.45 -17.98 15.01
C LEU A 461 -12.17 -19.00 14.13
N ARG A 462 -12.41 -18.70 12.85
CA ARG A 462 -13.02 -19.64 11.91
C ARG A 462 -12.15 -20.88 11.69
N ALA A 463 -10.82 -20.73 11.59
CA ALA A 463 -9.93 -21.88 11.47
C ALA A 463 -10.05 -22.83 12.67
N LEU A 464 -10.11 -22.27 13.89
CA LEU A 464 -10.29 -23.03 15.13
C LEU A 464 -11.68 -23.67 15.22
N ASP A 465 -12.73 -22.93 14.86
CA ASP A 465 -14.12 -23.41 14.79
C ASP A 465 -14.28 -24.59 13.82
N MET A 466 -13.55 -24.57 12.70
CA MET A 466 -13.49 -25.68 11.75
C MET A 466 -12.73 -26.90 12.27
N GLY A 467 -12.16 -26.84 13.47
CA GLY A 467 -11.43 -27.94 14.11
C GLY A 467 -9.91 -27.85 14.00
N ALA A 468 -9.32 -26.68 13.71
CA ALA A 468 -7.88 -26.53 13.80
C ALA A 468 -7.45 -26.57 15.28
N GLU A 469 -6.42 -27.34 15.57
CA GLU A 469 -5.82 -27.42 16.91
C GLU A 469 -4.88 -26.23 17.16
N GLY A 470 -4.33 -25.66 16.08
CA GLY A 470 -3.48 -24.48 16.12
C GLY A 470 -3.61 -23.58 14.89
N VAL A 471 -3.37 -22.29 15.10
CA VAL A 471 -3.25 -21.27 14.06
C VAL A 471 -1.92 -20.55 14.22
N ILE A 472 -1.13 -20.46 13.16
CA ILE A 472 0.15 -19.76 13.14
C ILE A 472 0.04 -18.56 12.19
N LEU A 473 0.46 -17.38 12.65
CA LEU A 473 0.67 -16.23 11.77
C LEU A 473 2.17 -16.06 11.55
N LEU A 474 2.62 -16.29 10.31
CA LEU A 474 4.02 -16.20 9.90
C LEU A 474 4.22 -14.99 9.00
N GLY A 475 5.05 -14.03 9.43
CA GLY A 475 5.28 -12.84 8.61
C GLY A 475 6.60 -12.13 8.85
N CYS A 476 6.74 -10.96 8.24
CA CYS A 476 7.84 -10.03 8.50
C CYS A 476 8.00 -9.77 10.00
N GLY A 477 9.19 -9.36 10.43
CA GLY A 477 9.43 -9.00 11.83
C GLY A 477 8.86 -7.62 12.18
N ALA A 478 8.84 -7.32 13.48
CA ALA A 478 8.55 -5.97 13.96
C ALA A 478 9.56 -4.97 13.36
N GLY A 479 9.06 -3.89 12.75
CA GLY A 479 9.89 -2.87 12.10
C GLY A 479 10.41 -3.23 10.70
N SER A 480 10.24 -4.47 10.23
CA SER A 480 10.65 -4.92 8.88
C SER A 480 9.48 -5.24 7.96
N CYS A 481 8.27 -4.76 8.30
CA CYS A 481 7.10 -4.95 7.46
C CYS A 481 7.20 -4.11 6.18
N MET A 482 7.15 -4.78 5.02
CA MET A 482 7.14 -4.13 3.70
C MET A 482 5.97 -3.16 3.52
N TYR A 483 4.85 -3.42 4.21
CA TYR A 483 3.64 -2.61 4.19
C TYR A 483 3.52 -1.62 5.38
N GLY A 484 4.60 -1.43 6.14
CA GLY A 484 4.68 -0.54 7.31
C GLY A 484 3.99 -1.08 8.58
N ARG A 485 2.67 -1.29 8.52
CA ARG A 485 1.82 -1.67 9.69
C ARG A 485 1.23 -3.09 9.65
N GLY A 486 1.56 -3.86 8.63
CA GLY A 486 0.99 -5.21 8.42
C GLY A 486 1.24 -6.19 9.58
N PHE A 487 2.49 -6.27 10.06
CA PHE A 487 2.84 -7.12 11.20
C PHE A 487 2.09 -6.72 12.47
N SER A 488 2.10 -5.44 12.82
CA SER A 488 1.44 -4.95 14.04
C SER A 488 -0.07 -5.16 14.00
N ARG A 489 -0.70 -5.05 12.81
CA ARG A 489 -2.11 -5.38 12.63
C ARG A 489 -2.38 -6.87 12.85
N GLY A 490 -1.64 -7.75 12.17
CA GLY A 490 -1.78 -9.20 12.37
C GLY A 490 -1.59 -9.63 13.83
N SER A 491 -0.64 -9.02 14.54
CA SER A 491 -0.43 -9.23 15.98
C SER A 491 -1.64 -8.82 16.82
N ARG A 492 -2.30 -7.71 16.48
CA ARG A 492 -3.55 -7.30 17.16
C ARG A 492 -4.69 -8.27 16.87
N SER A 493 -4.84 -8.74 15.63
CA SER A 493 -5.85 -9.75 15.29
C SER A 493 -5.64 -11.04 16.09
N ALA A 494 -4.40 -11.51 16.20
CA ALA A 494 -4.07 -12.69 17.01
C ALA A 494 -4.33 -12.45 18.51
N ALA A 495 -3.99 -11.27 19.04
CA ALA A 495 -4.27 -10.91 20.44
C ALA A 495 -5.77 -10.86 20.72
N MET A 496 -6.56 -10.26 19.81
CA MET A 496 -8.02 -10.21 19.92
C MET A 496 -8.62 -11.61 19.91
N ALA A 497 -8.20 -12.47 18.98
CA ALA A 497 -8.64 -13.87 18.92
C ALA A 497 -8.31 -14.62 20.23
N ARG A 498 -7.10 -14.43 20.79
CA ARG A 498 -6.73 -15.00 22.09
C ARG A 498 -7.64 -14.51 23.23
N SER A 499 -7.91 -13.20 23.30
CA SER A 499 -8.81 -12.65 24.33
C SER A 499 -10.22 -13.22 24.22
N VAL A 500 -10.73 -13.44 23.00
CA VAL A 500 -12.03 -14.11 22.78
C VAL A 500 -11.96 -15.56 23.28
N LEU A 501 -10.90 -16.31 22.95
CA LEU A 501 -10.73 -17.69 23.42
C LEU A 501 -10.62 -17.75 24.95
N ASP A 502 -9.85 -16.87 25.58
CA ASP A 502 -9.71 -16.76 27.03
C ASP A 502 -11.07 -16.51 27.71
N PHE A 503 -11.87 -15.61 27.15
CA PHE A 503 -13.21 -15.29 27.65
C PHE A 503 -14.12 -16.53 27.67
N PHE A 504 -14.04 -17.39 26.64
CA PHE A 504 -14.78 -18.65 26.58
C PHE A 504 -14.11 -19.81 27.33
N GLY A 505 -13.01 -19.58 28.06
CA GLY A 505 -12.26 -20.62 28.77
C GLY A 505 -11.46 -21.56 27.85
N LEU A 506 -11.31 -21.19 26.57
CA LEU A 506 -10.57 -21.92 25.54
C LEU A 506 -9.11 -21.44 25.38
N GLY A 507 -8.72 -20.36 26.08
CA GLY A 507 -7.43 -19.68 25.83
C GLY A 507 -6.25 -20.07 26.72
N LYS A 508 -6.44 -20.96 27.73
CA LYS A 508 -5.37 -21.35 28.67
C LYS A 508 -4.17 -22.10 28.06
N GLU A 509 -4.23 -22.51 26.79
CA GLU A 509 -3.10 -23.12 26.07
C GLU A 509 -3.08 -22.60 24.63
N SER A 510 -2.48 -21.42 24.42
CA SER A 510 -2.67 -20.58 23.22
C SER A 510 -2.61 -21.35 21.89
N ARG A 511 -3.81 -21.68 21.36
CA ARG A 511 -4.02 -22.29 20.04
C ARG A 511 -3.71 -21.34 18.89
N THR A 512 -3.34 -20.10 19.20
CA THR A 512 -2.91 -19.11 18.22
C THR A 512 -1.49 -18.71 18.56
N ASP A 513 -0.54 -18.91 17.65
CA ASP A 513 0.84 -18.47 17.78
C ASP A 513 1.21 -17.45 16.70
N LEU A 514 2.04 -16.48 17.06
CA LEU A 514 2.60 -15.51 16.14
C LEU A 514 4.07 -15.88 15.95
N ALA A 515 4.47 -16.26 14.74
CA ALA A 515 5.84 -16.59 14.41
C ALA A 515 6.46 -15.51 13.52
N MET A 516 7.65 -15.07 13.89
CA MET A 516 8.44 -14.18 13.04
C MET A 516 9.19 -15.02 12.02
N ALA A 517 9.33 -14.50 10.80
CA ALA A 517 10.16 -15.07 9.73
C ALA A 517 11.55 -15.53 10.22
N ALA A 518 12.21 -14.74 11.07
CA ALA A 518 13.53 -15.08 11.61
C ALA A 518 13.52 -16.28 12.59
N ASP A 519 12.37 -16.60 13.18
CA ASP A 519 12.23 -17.50 14.34
C ASP A 519 11.45 -18.78 14.01
N LEU A 520 11.39 -19.17 12.74
CA LEU A 520 10.53 -20.25 12.26
C LEU A 520 10.73 -21.57 13.03
N LEU A 521 11.99 -21.95 13.29
CA LEU A 521 12.32 -23.33 13.70
C LEU A 521 11.97 -23.67 15.14
N PRO A 522 12.20 -22.80 16.15
CA PRO A 522 11.77 -23.10 17.51
C PRO A 522 10.24 -23.14 17.67
N ARG A 523 9.50 -22.35 16.88
CA ARG A 523 8.03 -22.18 17.01
C ARG A 523 7.21 -23.14 16.17
N LEU A 524 7.80 -23.68 15.10
CA LEU A 524 7.22 -24.79 14.35
C LEU A 524 7.38 -26.13 15.06
N LYS A 525 8.11 -26.24 16.17
CA LYS A 525 8.01 -27.45 17.01
C LYS A 525 6.55 -27.60 17.45
N PRO A 526 6.04 -28.83 17.58
CA PRO A 526 4.70 -29.04 18.14
C PRO A 526 4.58 -28.18 19.38
N LEU A 527 3.55 -27.32 19.39
CA LEU A 527 3.35 -26.33 20.43
C LEU A 527 3.51 -27.03 21.79
N PRO A 528 4.16 -26.41 22.79
CA PRO A 528 4.75 -27.09 23.96
C PRO A 528 3.78 -27.94 24.82
N TYR A 529 2.51 -27.97 24.49
CA TYR A 529 1.44 -28.78 25.06
C TYR A 529 1.24 -30.17 24.39
N MET A 530 2.17 -30.61 23.53
CA MET A 530 2.12 -31.95 22.88
C MET A 530 2.98 -33.04 23.56
N GLN A 531 3.31 -32.91 24.85
CA GLN A 531 3.85 -34.03 25.63
C GLN A 531 2.85 -34.48 26.71
N LEU A 532 2.11 -35.54 26.35
CA LEU A 532 1.30 -36.46 27.17
C LEU A 532 0.17 -35.88 28.03
#